data_AF-A0A2N6BXQ1-F1
#
_entry.id   AF-A0A2N6BXQ1-F1
#
_cell.length_a   1.000
_cell.length_b   1.000
_cell.length_c   1.000
_cell.angle_alpha   90.00
_cell.angle_beta   90.00
_cell.angle_gamma   90.00
#
_symmetry.space_group_name_H-M   'P 1'
#
loop_
_entity.id
_entity.type
_entity.pdbx_description
1 polymer ?
#
loop_
_entity_poly.entity_id
_entity_poly.type
_entity_poly.pdbx_seq_one_letter_code
_entity_poly.pdbx_strand_id
1 'polypeptide(L)'
;MFTAMLHDLHQGREPDPARLKQRLQIGLVKKKAVMRLQRQFHHNDSKINPDSEHLLWAALLLEDNEALETVAEILITEAHEQHEARRGALDRAAAPPSVEEILGQAVRCLLAATAGTPLQETIKKKINTSSLLQGTAVG
;
A
#
# COMPACT_ATOMS: atom_id res chain seq x y z
N MET A 1 -1.88 -4.81 11.89
CA MET A 1 -3.34 -4.86 11.62
C MET A 1 -3.74 -5.93 10.59
N PHE A 2 -3.01 -6.05 9.47
CA PHE A 2 -3.31 -6.97 8.37
C PHE A 2 -2.63 -8.36 8.47
N THR A 3 -2.24 -8.79 9.67
CA THR A 3 -1.45 -10.02 9.87
C THR A 3 -2.09 -11.27 9.26
N ALA A 4 -3.41 -11.41 9.35
CA ALA A 4 -4.13 -12.54 8.73
C ALA A 4 -4.05 -12.50 7.19
N MET A 5 -4.25 -11.32 6.59
CA MET A 5 -4.08 -11.11 5.15
C MET A 5 -2.68 -11.52 4.69
N LEU A 6 -1.65 -11.02 5.38
CA LEU A 6 -0.25 -11.33 5.06
C LEU A 6 0.04 -12.84 5.17
N HIS A 7 -0.48 -13.48 6.22
CA HIS A 7 -0.36 -14.92 6.38
C HIS A 7 -1.01 -15.67 5.23
N ASP A 8 -2.23 -15.29 4.82
CA ASP A 8 -2.92 -15.95 3.71
C ASP A 8 -2.20 -15.75 2.37
N LEU A 9 -1.70 -14.54 2.10
CA LEU A 9 -0.89 -14.25 0.91
C LEU A 9 0.36 -15.13 0.82
N HIS A 10 1.12 -15.26 1.92
CA HIS A 10 2.31 -16.13 1.96
C HIS A 10 1.99 -17.62 1.79
N GLN A 11 0.77 -18.04 2.12
CA GLN A 11 0.29 -19.41 1.90
C GLN A 11 -0.33 -19.60 0.50
N GLY A 12 -0.30 -18.56 -0.35
CA GLY A 12 -0.93 -18.59 -1.68
C GLY A 12 -2.45 -18.65 -1.63
N ARG A 13 -3.06 -18.20 -0.51
CA ARG A 13 -4.51 -18.21 -0.29
C ARG A 13 -5.08 -16.81 -0.39
N GLU A 14 -6.26 -16.70 -0.98
CA GLU A 14 -6.98 -15.44 -1.01
C GLU A 14 -7.54 -15.12 0.39
N PRO A 15 -7.29 -13.92 0.94
CA PRO A 15 -7.83 -13.53 2.24
C PRO A 15 -9.37 -13.47 2.22
N ASP A 16 -10.01 -13.73 3.37
CA ASP A 16 -11.47 -13.57 3.51
C ASP A 16 -11.91 -12.13 3.15
N PRO A 17 -12.69 -11.93 2.08
CA PRO A 17 -13.02 -10.61 1.56
C PRO A 17 -13.87 -9.79 2.53
N ALA A 18 -14.77 -10.43 3.30
CA ALA A 18 -15.63 -9.71 4.25
C ALA A 18 -14.80 -9.15 5.41
N ARG A 19 -13.90 -9.97 5.97
CA ARG A 19 -12.98 -9.55 7.02
C ARG A 19 -11.98 -8.51 6.50
N LEU A 20 -11.45 -8.72 5.29
CA LEU A 20 -10.50 -7.80 4.68
C LEU A 20 -11.13 -6.43 4.44
N LYS A 21 -12.36 -6.36 3.94
CA LYS A 21 -13.10 -5.11 3.73
C LYS A 21 -13.31 -4.34 5.03
N GLN A 22 -13.75 -5.03 6.09
CA GLN A 22 -13.90 -4.40 7.40
C GLN A 22 -12.57 -3.84 7.93
N ARG A 23 -11.47 -4.58 7.76
CA ARG A 23 -10.14 -4.14 8.17
C ARG A 23 -9.65 -2.96 7.33
N LEU A 24 -9.87 -2.97 6.02
CA LEU A 24 -9.52 -1.86 5.13
C LEU A 24 -10.23 -0.57 5.56
N GLN A 25 -11.55 -0.62 5.79
CA GLN A 25 -12.32 0.56 6.21
C GLN A 25 -11.82 1.15 7.53
N ILE A 26 -11.62 0.31 8.55
CA ILE A 26 -11.05 0.76 9.84
C ILE A 26 -9.64 1.31 9.65
N GLY A 27 -8.85 0.66 8.79
CA GLY A 27 -7.47 1.02 8.53
C GLY A 27 -7.35 2.38 7.86
N LEU A 28 -8.18 2.65 6.85
CA LEU A 28 -8.27 3.94 6.17
C LEU A 28 -8.66 5.07 7.12
N VAL A 29 -9.68 4.87 7.98
CA VAL A 29 -10.08 5.87 8.97
C VAL A 29 -8.92 6.21 9.90
N LYS A 30 -8.23 5.20 10.42
CA LYS A 30 -7.06 5.39 11.29
C LYS A 30 -5.92 6.10 10.58
N LYS A 31 -5.61 5.66 9.35
CA LYS A 31 -4.53 6.24 8.58
C LYS A 31 -4.78 7.70 8.26
N LYS A 32 -5.97 8.05 7.77
CA LYS A 32 -6.38 9.44 7.52
C LYS A 32 -6.32 10.29 8.79
N ALA A 33 -6.66 9.73 9.96
CA ALA A 33 -6.52 10.44 11.23
C ALA A 33 -5.05 10.72 11.58
N VAL A 34 -4.16 9.76 11.38
CA VAL A 34 -2.71 9.94 11.59
C VAL A 34 -2.12 10.95 10.61
N MET A 35 -2.51 10.91 9.34
CA MET A 35 -2.05 11.87 8.31
C MET A 35 -2.41 13.33 8.63
N ARG A 36 -3.42 13.58 9.47
CA ARG A 36 -3.77 14.94 9.93
C ARG A 36 -2.90 15.44 11.08
N LEU A 37 -2.16 14.54 11.73
CA LEU A 37 -1.23 14.92 12.80
C LEU A 37 0.09 15.38 12.19
N GLN A 38 0.77 16.29 12.89
CA GLN A 38 2.16 16.60 12.55
C GLN A 38 3.00 15.32 12.63
N ARG A 39 3.95 15.17 11.71
CA ARG A 39 4.74 13.96 11.55
C ARG A 39 5.42 13.45 12.82
N GLN A 40 5.87 14.35 13.69
CA GLN A 40 6.49 14.00 14.97
C GLN A 40 5.55 13.25 15.93
N PHE A 41 4.23 13.26 15.68
CA PHE A 41 3.22 12.53 16.43
C PHE A 41 2.71 11.29 15.70
N HIS A 42 3.31 10.93 14.56
CA HIS A 42 2.99 9.69 13.88
C HIS A 42 3.45 8.51 14.73
N HIS A 43 2.54 7.61 15.03
CA HIS A 43 2.82 6.45 15.85
C HIS A 43 3.42 5.34 14.99
N ASN A 44 4.37 4.57 15.54
CA ASN A 44 4.94 3.40 14.87
C ASN A 44 4.11 2.11 15.08
N ASP A 45 3.08 2.15 15.92
CA ASP A 45 2.21 0.99 16.16
C ASP A 45 1.25 0.78 14.98
N SER A 46 1.41 -0.35 14.27
CA SER A 46 0.56 -0.75 13.14
C SER A 46 -0.93 -0.92 13.46
N LYS A 47 -1.34 -0.92 14.73
CA LYS A 47 -2.74 -0.89 15.17
C LYS A 47 -3.31 0.53 15.21
N ILE A 48 -2.46 1.55 15.32
CA ILE A 48 -2.81 2.98 15.39
C ILE A 48 -2.54 3.65 14.05
N ASN A 49 -1.38 3.39 13.46
CA ASN A 49 -0.95 3.86 12.14
C ASN A 49 -0.74 2.65 11.23
N PRO A 50 -1.79 2.18 10.53
CA PRO A 50 -1.66 1.06 9.62
C PRO A 50 -0.65 1.36 8.51
N ASP A 51 0.07 0.33 8.11
CA ASP A 51 0.98 0.39 6.97
C ASP A 51 0.20 0.64 5.67
N SER A 52 0.65 1.62 4.88
CA SER A 52 -0.02 2.06 3.67
C SER A 52 0.14 1.08 2.50
N GLU A 53 1.25 0.35 2.42
CA GLU A 53 1.41 -0.70 1.41
C GLU A 53 0.39 -1.80 1.68
N HIS A 54 0.22 -2.21 2.94
CA HIS A 54 -0.79 -3.21 3.30
C HIS A 54 -2.24 -2.72 3.05
N LEU A 55 -2.51 -1.42 3.20
CA LEU A 55 -3.80 -0.84 2.80
C LEU A 55 -4.01 -0.90 1.29
N LEU A 56 -2.95 -0.66 0.51
CA LEU A 56 -3.01 -0.72 -0.96
C LEU A 56 -3.28 -2.15 -1.40
N TRP A 57 -2.59 -3.13 -0.81
CA TRP A 57 -2.79 -4.54 -1.12
C TRP A 57 -4.22 -4.97 -0.79
N ALA A 58 -4.75 -4.55 0.36
CA ALA A 58 -6.13 -4.85 0.74
C ALA A 58 -7.14 -4.26 -0.26
N ALA A 59 -6.96 -2.99 -0.67
CA ALA A 59 -7.82 -2.34 -1.66
C ALA A 59 -7.75 -3.02 -3.02
N LEU A 60 -6.55 -3.41 -3.46
CA LEU A 60 -6.32 -4.14 -4.71
C LEU A 60 -7.00 -5.52 -4.71
N LEU A 61 -6.82 -6.30 -3.64
CA LEU A 61 -7.40 -7.64 -3.53
C LEU A 61 -8.94 -7.60 -3.57
N LEU A 62 -9.52 -6.56 -2.96
CA LEU A 62 -10.96 -6.30 -2.95
C LEU A 62 -11.50 -5.63 -4.23
N GLU A 63 -10.62 -5.24 -5.16
CA GLU A 63 -10.96 -4.47 -6.36
C GLU A 63 -11.76 -3.18 -6.03
N ASP A 64 -11.45 -2.58 -4.88
CA ASP A 64 -12.10 -1.37 -4.38
C ASP A 64 -11.37 -0.14 -4.93
N ASN A 65 -11.83 0.38 -6.07
CA ASN A 65 -11.18 1.48 -6.78
C ASN A 65 -11.14 2.79 -5.97
N GLU A 66 -12.20 3.10 -5.22
CA GLU A 66 -12.25 4.29 -4.37
C GLU A 66 -11.20 4.19 -3.24
N ALA A 67 -11.10 3.01 -2.63
CA ALA A 67 -10.06 2.76 -1.64
C ALA A 67 -8.66 2.78 -2.25
N LEU A 68 -8.47 2.24 -3.46
CA LEU A 68 -7.19 2.26 -4.18
C LEU A 68 -6.70 3.69 -4.43
N GLU A 69 -7.55 4.56 -4.96
CA GLU A 69 -7.24 5.98 -5.19
C GLU A 69 -6.86 6.67 -3.89
N THR A 70 -7.67 6.47 -2.85
CA THR A 70 -7.42 7.02 -1.51
C THR A 70 -6.06 6.57 -0.97
N VAL A 71 -5.71 5.28 -1.08
CA VAL A 71 -4.44 4.78 -0.54
C VAL A 71 -3.26 5.24 -1.38
N ALA A 72 -3.42 5.35 -2.70
CA ALA A 72 -2.37 5.90 -3.56
C ALA A 72 -2.03 7.34 -3.17
N GLU A 73 -3.03 8.20 -2.93
CA GLU A 73 -2.82 9.55 -2.43
C GLU A 73 -2.07 9.56 -1.08
N ILE A 74 -2.42 8.65 -0.17
CA ILE A 74 -1.72 8.49 1.12
C ILE A 74 -0.25 8.12 0.89
N LEU A 75 0.03 7.11 0.06
CA LEU A 75 1.40 6.66 -0.24
C LEU A 75 2.24 7.76 -0.88
N ILE A 76 1.67 8.51 -1.82
CA ILE A 76 2.34 9.65 -2.47
C ILE A 76 2.67 10.73 -1.43
N THR A 77 1.71 11.05 -0.56
CA THR A 77 1.90 12.04 0.50
C THR A 77 3.02 11.61 1.46
N GLU A 78 3.01 10.36 1.92
CA GLU A 78 4.04 9.83 2.81
C GLU A 78 5.42 9.81 2.14
N ALA A 79 5.50 9.43 0.87
CA ALA A 79 6.76 9.40 0.13
C ALA A 79 7.35 10.81 -0.05
N HIS A 80 6.51 11.81 -0.37
CA HIS A 80 6.94 13.21 -0.44
C HIS A 80 7.39 13.75 0.91
N GLU A 81 6.62 13.48 1.98
CA GLU A 81 7.03 13.88 3.32
C GLU A 81 8.38 13.24 3.69
N GLN A 82 8.56 11.94 3.43
CA GLN A 82 9.81 11.23 3.68
C GLN A 82 10.98 11.82 2.89
N HIS A 83 10.76 12.17 1.63
CA HIS A 83 11.76 12.82 0.79
C HIS A 83 12.18 14.18 1.34
N GLU A 84 11.23 15.04 1.71
CA GLU A 84 11.51 16.36 2.28
C GLU A 84 12.26 16.27 3.62
N ALA A 85 11.90 15.32 4.48
CA ALA A 85 12.64 15.07 5.72
C ALA A 85 14.09 14.62 5.46
N ARG A 86 14.34 13.85 4.40
CA ARG A 86 15.70 13.42 3.99
C ARG A 86 16.51 14.55 3.34
N ARG A 87 15.87 15.40 2.51
CA ARG A 87 16.50 16.60 1.92
C ARG A 87 16.98 17.59 2.97
N GLY A 88 16.24 17.71 4.08
CA GLY A 88 16.68 18.52 5.23
C GLY A 88 17.91 17.96 5.95
N ALA A 89 18.17 16.66 5.85
CA ALA A 89 19.19 15.96 6.64
C ALA A 89 20.53 15.78 5.91
N LEU A 90 20.56 15.38 4.62
CA LEU A 90 21.82 14.92 4.00
C LEU A 90 21.97 15.16 2.49
N ASP A 91 20.89 15.21 1.70
CA ASP A 91 21.03 15.20 0.23
C ASP A 91 19.97 16.07 -0.45
N ARG A 92 20.34 17.31 -0.79
CA ARG A 92 19.43 18.29 -1.41
C ARG A 92 19.19 18.06 -2.91
N ALA A 93 19.99 17.20 -3.55
CA ALA A 93 20.00 17.03 -5.01
C ALA A 93 19.13 15.87 -5.50
N ALA A 94 18.70 14.96 -4.61
CA ALA A 94 17.83 13.86 -4.97
C ALA A 94 16.45 14.37 -5.42
N ALA A 95 15.99 13.94 -6.58
CA ALA A 95 14.63 14.20 -7.06
C ALA A 95 13.60 13.45 -6.18
N PRO A 96 12.36 13.99 -6.02
CA PRO A 96 11.31 13.26 -5.34
C PRO A 96 10.96 11.98 -6.10
N PRO A 97 10.57 10.90 -5.40
CA PRO A 97 10.14 9.69 -6.07
C PRO A 97 8.87 9.97 -6.89
N SER A 98 8.83 9.43 -8.10
CA SER A 98 7.66 9.50 -8.96
C SER A 98 6.52 8.61 -8.43
N VAL A 99 5.27 8.92 -8.84
CA VAL A 99 4.09 8.12 -8.48
C VAL A 99 4.25 6.66 -8.92
N GLU A 100 4.79 6.44 -10.12
CA GLU A 100 5.04 5.11 -10.67
C GLU A 100 6.05 4.31 -9.82
N GLU A 101 7.11 4.95 -9.34
CA GLU A 101 8.09 4.31 -8.46
C GLU A 101 7.47 3.92 -7.10
N ILE A 102 6.64 4.80 -6.53
CA ILE A 102 5.98 4.58 -5.24
C ILE A 102 5.00 3.42 -5.32
N LEU A 103 4.07 3.47 -6.28
CA LEU A 103 3.05 2.43 -6.45
C LEU A 103 3.67 1.12 -6.95
N GLY A 104 4.64 1.22 -7.87
CA GLY A 104 5.40 0.07 -8.37
C GLY A 104 6.16 -0.66 -7.28
N GLN A 105 6.71 0.05 -6.29
CA GLN A 105 7.36 -0.58 -5.15
C GLN A 105 6.38 -1.40 -4.31
N ALA A 106 5.23 -0.83 -3.95
CA ALA A 106 4.22 -1.53 -3.18
C ALA A 106 3.68 -2.77 -3.92
N VAL A 107 3.49 -2.66 -5.24
CA VAL A 107 3.07 -3.78 -6.10
C VAL A 107 4.14 -4.88 -6.16
N ARG A 108 5.42 -4.52 -6.32
CA ARG A 108 6.53 -5.48 -6.31
C ARG A 108 6.60 -6.25 -4.99
N CYS A 109 6.42 -5.57 -3.86
CA CYS A 109 6.37 -6.23 -2.55
C CYS A 109 5.22 -7.24 -2.45
N LEU A 110 4.04 -6.92 -2.98
CA LEU A 110 2.90 -7.85 -3.02
C LEU A 110 3.17 -9.06 -3.93
N LEU A 111 3.75 -8.84 -5.11
CA LEU A 111 4.11 -9.91 -6.04
C LEU A 111 5.19 -10.82 -5.46
N ALA A 112 6.13 -10.27 -4.68
CA ALA A 112 7.13 -11.03 -3.96
C ALA A 112 6.49 -11.87 -2.83
N ALA A 113 5.54 -11.29 -2.08
CA ALA A 113 4.82 -11.98 -1.01
C ALA A 113 3.97 -13.17 -1.50
N THR A 114 3.64 -13.19 -2.80
CA THR A 114 2.85 -14.25 -3.44
C THR A 114 3.64 -15.06 -4.46
N ALA A 115 4.96 -14.86 -4.54
CA ALA A 115 5.81 -15.49 -5.54
C ALA A 115 5.73 -17.02 -5.51
N GLY A 116 5.57 -17.64 -6.69
CA GLY A 116 5.52 -19.10 -6.83
C GLY A 116 4.18 -19.71 -6.39
N THR A 117 3.17 -18.89 -6.11
CA THR A 117 1.82 -19.35 -5.77
C THR A 117 0.84 -19.14 -6.93
N PRO A 118 -0.23 -19.95 -7.06
CA PRO A 118 -1.28 -19.70 -8.05
C PRO A 118 -1.95 -18.33 -7.90
N LEU A 119 -1.96 -17.78 -6.69
CA LEU A 119 -2.53 -16.47 -6.37
C LEU A 119 -1.79 -15.33 -7.06
N GLN A 120 -0.50 -15.49 -7.36
CA GLN A 120 0.30 -14.48 -8.04
C GLN A 120 -0.29 -14.06 -9.39
N GLU A 121 -0.76 -15.04 -10.17
CA GLU A 121 -1.37 -14.79 -11.49
C GLU A 121 -2.71 -14.07 -11.36
N THR A 122 -3.49 -14.37 -10.32
CA THR A 122 -4.73 -13.64 -10.02
C THR A 122 -4.42 -12.18 -9.65
N ILE A 123 -3.39 -11.95 -8.83
CA ILE A 123 -2.97 -10.59 -8.45
C ILE A 123 -2.49 -9.81 -9.67
N LYS A 124 -1.65 -10.41 -10.53
CA LYS A 124 -1.21 -9.78 -11.79
C LYS A 124 -2.39 -9.37 -12.67
N LYS A 125 -3.41 -10.21 -12.79
CA LYS A 125 -4.64 -9.86 -13.53
C LYS A 125 -5.35 -8.66 -12.92
N LYS A 126 -5.54 -8.63 -11.59
CA LYS A 126 -6.16 -7.50 -10.87
C LYS A 126 -5.37 -6.20 -11.04
N ILE A 127 -4.04 -6.27 -11.06
CA ILE A 127 -3.18 -5.10 -11.32
C ILE A 127 -3.41 -4.58 -12.74
N ASN A 128 -3.42 -5.46 -13.75
CA ASN A 128 -3.58 -5.08 -15.14
C ASN A 128 -4.97 -4.48 -15.45
N THR A 129 -6.01 -4.89 -14.71
CA THR A 129 -7.36 -4.33 -14.84
C THR A 129 -7.55 -3.01 -14.10
N SER A 130 -6.67 -2.66 -13.16
CA SER A 130 -6.71 -1.38 -12.45
C SER A 130 -6.08 -0.27 -13.28
N SER A 131 -6.87 0.71 -13.71
CA SER A 131 -6.37 1.89 -14.45
C SER A 131 -5.32 2.68 -13.68
N LEU A 132 -5.39 2.68 -12.34
CA LEU A 132 -4.45 3.36 -11.46
C LEU A 132 -3.07 2.68 -11.41
N LEU A 133 -3.05 1.36 -11.55
CA LEU A 133 -1.83 0.55 -11.44
C LEU A 133 -1.31 0.10 -12.82
N GLN A 134 -2.00 0.44 -13.91
CA GLN A 134 -1.50 0.25 -15.27
C GLN A 134 -0.15 0.96 -15.44
N GLY A 135 0.89 0.20 -15.79
CA GLY A 135 2.28 0.69 -15.89
C GLY A 135 3.15 0.40 -14.67
N THR A 136 2.58 0.10 -13.50
CA THR A 136 3.35 -0.27 -12.30
C THR A 136 3.79 -1.74 -12.29
N ALA A 137 3.14 -2.57 -13.12
CA ALA A 137 3.51 -3.95 -13.36
C ALA A 137 4.74 -4.00 -14.28
N VAL A 138 5.92 -4.10 -13.67
CA VAL A 138 7.18 -4.36 -14.36
C VAL A 138 7.12 -5.75 -15.00
N GLY A 139 7.47 -5.84 -16.28
CA GLY A 139 7.67 -7.10 -17.01
C GLY A 139 8.81 -7.95 -16.48
#